data_AF-A0A958FBM5-F1
#
_entry.id   AF-A0A958FBM5-F1
#
_cell.length_a   1.000
_cell.length_b   1.000
_cell.length_c   1.000
_cell.angle_alpha   90.00
_cell.angle_beta   90.00
_cell.angle_gamma   90.00
#
_symmetry.space_group_name_H-M   'P 1'
#
loop_
_entity.id
_entity.type
_entity.pdbx_description
1 polymer ?
#
loop_
_entity_poly.entity_id
_entity_poly.type
_entity_poly.pdbx_seq_one_letter_code
_entity_poly.pdbx_strand_id
1 'polypeptide(L)'
;IHLEVCPTCNVQINLFQTHADHPIQQLYEAGLSVGINTDSRAMTPVTLSEEYHKLQQTFGWNSEQFLRCNRNALAAAFIPETEKNLLRQRLESGYMEFR
;
A
#
# COMPACT_ATOMS: atom_id res chain seq x y z
N ILE A 1 -4.92 -10.49 -10.38
CA ILE A 1 -5.21 -10.75 -8.95
C ILE A 1 -4.51 -9.66 -8.15
N HIS A 2 -5.16 -9.10 -7.13
CA HIS A 2 -4.62 -8.05 -6.27
C HIS A 2 -4.15 -8.65 -4.93
N LEU A 3 -3.02 -8.17 -4.41
CA LEU A 3 -2.46 -8.59 -3.13
C LEU A 3 -2.65 -7.46 -2.11
N GLU A 4 -3.47 -7.72 -1.08
CA GLU A 4 -3.69 -6.80 0.06
C GLU A 4 -2.63 -7.09 1.12
N VAL A 5 -1.54 -6.32 1.13
CA VAL A 5 -0.35 -6.61 1.94
C VAL A 5 -0.36 -5.77 3.22
N CYS A 6 -0.04 -6.41 4.35
CA CYS A 6 -0.06 -5.78 5.69
C CYS A 6 1.31 -5.89 6.38
N PRO A 7 2.31 -5.06 5.99
CA PRO A 7 3.71 -5.28 6.36
C PRO A 7 3.96 -5.33 7.86
N THR A 8 3.42 -4.37 8.62
CA THR A 8 3.61 -4.36 10.08
C THR A 8 2.93 -5.54 10.74
N CYS A 9 1.72 -5.92 10.32
CA CYS A 9 1.04 -7.10 10.86
C CYS A 9 1.86 -8.38 10.60
N ASN A 10 2.40 -8.54 9.40
CA ASN A 10 3.21 -9.70 9.04
C ASN A 10 4.48 -9.82 9.90
N VAL A 11 5.12 -8.70 10.23
CA VAL A 11 6.24 -8.70 11.19
C VAL A 11 5.76 -9.00 12.61
N GLN A 12 4.64 -8.41 13.05
CA GLN A 12 4.11 -8.58 14.40
C GLN A 12 3.74 -10.04 14.73
N ILE A 13 3.24 -10.79 13.74
CA ILE A 13 2.93 -12.22 13.89
C ILE A 13 4.13 -13.14 13.65
N ASN A 14 5.35 -12.59 13.54
CA ASN A 14 6.59 -13.30 13.26
C ASN A 14 6.61 -14.08 11.94
N LEU A 15 5.81 -13.67 10.94
CA LEU A 15 5.91 -14.22 9.59
C LEU A 15 7.24 -13.77 8.92
N PHE A 16 7.65 -12.54 9.21
CA PHE A 16 8.95 -11.98 8.86
C PHE A 16 9.60 -11.35 10.10
N GLN A 17 10.93 -11.38 10.20
CA GLN A 17 11.63 -10.86 11.39
C GLN A 17 11.67 -9.34 11.40
N THR A 18 11.90 -8.71 10.25
CA THR A 18 11.93 -7.27 10.07
C THR A 18 11.21 -6.84 8.80
N HIS A 19 10.94 -5.54 8.65
CA HIS A 19 10.42 -4.99 7.39
C HIS A 19 11.36 -5.25 6.21
N ALA A 20 12.68 -5.30 6.42
CA ALA A 20 13.64 -5.56 5.34
C ALA A 20 13.56 -6.99 4.79
N ASP A 21 13.10 -7.95 5.61
CA ASP A 21 12.88 -9.34 5.21
C ASP A 21 11.56 -9.53 4.44
N HIS A 22 10.68 -8.53 4.45
CA HIS A 22 9.34 -8.63 3.87
C HIS A 22 9.39 -8.63 2.33
N PRO A 23 8.66 -9.53 1.63
CA PRO A 23 8.73 -9.68 0.18
C PRO A 23 8.08 -8.52 -0.62
N ILE A 24 7.62 -7.45 0.04
CA ILE A 24 6.77 -6.43 -0.61
C ILE A 24 7.53 -5.67 -1.69
N GLN A 25 8.83 -5.42 -1.48
CA GLN A 25 9.71 -4.82 -2.48
C GLN A 25 9.78 -5.69 -3.73
N GLN A 26 10.08 -6.98 -3.57
CA GLN A 26 10.21 -7.91 -4.69
C GLN A 26 8.88 -8.07 -5.44
N LEU A 27 7.75 -8.12 -4.71
CA LEU A 27 6.41 -8.18 -5.33
C LEU A 27 6.11 -6.93 -6.17
N TYR A 28 6.44 -5.74 -5.64
CA TYR A 28 6.26 -4.46 -6.34
C TYR A 28 7.13 -4.35 -7.60
N GLU A 29 8.42 -4.71 -7.49
CA GLU A 29 9.41 -4.72 -8.58
C GLU A 29 9.05 -5.73 -9.66
N ALA A 30 8.50 -6.89 -9.28
CA ALA A 30 8.02 -7.91 -10.20
C ALA A 30 6.76 -7.50 -10.98
N GLY A 31 6.26 -6.27 -10.80
CA GLY A 31 5.13 -5.76 -11.58
C GLY A 31 3.76 -6.11 -11.01
N LEU A 32 3.69 -6.79 -9.86
CA LEU A 32 2.43 -7.31 -9.32
C LEU A 32 1.50 -6.19 -8.82
N SER A 33 0.20 -6.48 -8.81
CA SER A 33 -0.82 -5.59 -8.24
C SER A 33 -0.80 -5.71 -6.73
N VAL A 34 -0.13 -4.78 -6.06
CA VAL A 34 0.03 -4.73 -4.59
C VAL A 34 -0.70 -3.50 -4.02
N GLY A 35 -1.41 -3.69 -2.93
CA GLY A 35 -1.96 -2.65 -2.04
C GLY A 35 -1.29 -2.73 -0.65
N ILE A 36 -1.28 -1.60 0.06
CA ILE A 36 -0.76 -1.50 1.43
C ILE A 36 -1.92 -1.29 2.39
N ASN A 37 -1.97 -2.11 3.44
CA ASN A 37 -3.06 -2.16 4.39
C ASN A 37 -2.52 -2.28 5.83
N THR A 38 -3.36 -1.93 6.80
CA THR A 38 -3.02 -2.01 8.25
C THR A 38 -3.47 -3.32 8.90
N ASP A 39 -4.16 -4.18 8.16
CA ASP A 39 -4.98 -5.27 8.70
C ASP A 39 -5.98 -4.74 9.76
N SER A 40 -5.91 -5.24 11.00
CA SER A 40 -6.75 -4.80 12.12
C SER A 40 -6.02 -3.79 13.00
N ARG A 41 -6.44 -2.52 12.95
CA ARG A 41 -5.86 -1.46 13.80
C ARG A 41 -6.05 -1.68 15.30
N ALA A 42 -6.99 -2.53 15.70
CA ALA A 42 -7.19 -2.89 17.11
C ALA A 42 -6.10 -3.84 17.63
N MET A 43 -5.56 -4.70 16.75
CA MET A 43 -4.54 -5.69 17.10
C MET A 43 -3.13 -5.21 16.70
N THR A 44 -3.04 -4.45 15.61
CA THR A 44 -1.81 -3.88 15.06
C THR A 44 -1.96 -2.36 15.13
N PRO A 45 -1.47 -1.69 16.19
CA PRO A 45 -1.67 -0.26 16.38
C PRO A 45 -0.80 0.55 15.42
N VAL A 46 -1.12 0.50 14.13
CA VAL A 46 -0.45 1.19 13.03
C VAL A 46 -1.49 1.87 12.16
N THR A 47 -1.19 3.10 11.76
CA THR A 47 -1.95 3.86 10.78
C THR A 47 -1.42 3.58 9.37
N LEU A 48 -2.22 3.87 8.34
CA LEU A 48 -1.77 3.70 6.95
C LEU A 48 -0.55 4.61 6.64
N SER A 49 -0.51 5.82 7.19
CA SER A 49 0.63 6.72 7.06
C SER A 49 1.89 6.17 7.71
N GLU A 50 1.77 5.47 8.83
CA GLU A 50 2.92 4.78 9.46
C GLU A 50 3.39 3.58 8.65
N GLU A 51 2.49 2.81 8.01
CA GLU A 51 2.91 1.77 7.05
C GLU A 51 3.71 2.38 5.90
N TYR A 52 3.24 3.50 5.33
CA TYR A 52 3.96 4.19 4.25
C TYR A 52 5.31 4.70 4.73
N HIS A 53 5.37 5.29 5.93
CA HIS A 53 6.62 5.77 6.50
C HIS A 53 7.64 4.65 6.70
N LYS A 54 7.21 3.48 7.20
CA LYS A 54 8.10 2.32 7.37
C LYS A 54 8.63 1.79 6.03
N LEU A 55 7.79 1.75 5.00
CA LEU A 55 8.23 1.35 3.65
C LEU A 55 9.19 2.37 3.04
N GLN A 56 8.96 3.67 3.27
CA GLN A 56 9.91 4.72 2.89
C GLN A 56 11.27 4.53 3.60
N GLN A 57 11.26 4.33 4.91
CA GLN A 57 12.49 4.15 5.69
C GLN A 57 13.25 2.87 5.32
N THR A 58 12.53 1.78 5.04
CA THR A 58 13.14 0.47 4.78
C THR A 58 13.62 0.32 3.35
N PHE A 59 12.81 0.75 2.37
CA PHE A 59 13.03 0.48 0.94
C PHE A 59 13.20 1.73 0.09
N GLY A 60 13.16 2.92 0.70
CA GLY A 60 13.27 4.19 -0.04
C GLY A 60 12.04 4.50 -0.89
N TRP A 61 10.87 3.95 -0.56
CA TRP A 61 9.64 4.23 -1.32
C TRP A 61 9.29 5.71 -1.31
N ASN A 62 8.89 6.22 -2.46
CA ASN A 62 8.48 7.58 -2.71
C ASN A 62 7.00 7.65 -3.11
N SER A 63 6.51 8.87 -3.33
CA SER A 63 5.11 9.14 -3.69
C SER A 63 4.66 8.42 -4.97
N GLU A 64 5.54 8.19 -5.94
CA GLU A 64 5.18 7.47 -7.17
C GLU A 64 4.90 5.98 -6.92
N GLN A 65 5.72 5.34 -6.08
CA GLN A 65 5.49 3.95 -5.66
C GLN A 65 4.18 3.81 -4.88
N PHE A 66 3.92 4.73 -3.94
CA PHE A 66 2.65 4.75 -3.21
C PHE A 66 1.46 5.03 -4.13
N LEU A 67 1.56 5.97 -5.08
CA LEU A 67 0.50 6.24 -6.05
C LEU A 67 0.16 4.99 -6.87
N ARG A 68 1.17 4.26 -7.34
CA ARG A 68 0.96 3.00 -8.07
C ARG A 68 0.21 1.97 -7.22
N CYS A 69 0.55 1.82 -5.94
CA CYS A 69 -0.15 0.90 -5.04
C CYS A 69 -1.60 1.34 -4.79
N ASN A 70 -1.86 2.63 -4.63
CA ASN A 70 -3.22 3.16 -4.45
C ASN A 70 -4.07 3.00 -5.72
N ARG A 71 -3.49 3.17 -6.91
CA ARG A 71 -4.15 2.90 -8.19
C ARG A 71 -4.51 1.41 -8.32
N ASN A 72 -3.61 0.52 -7.95
CA ASN A 72 -3.84 -0.92 -7.93
C ASN A 72 -5.01 -1.30 -7.01
N ALA A 73 -5.00 -0.76 -5.78
CA ALA A 73 -6.07 -0.99 -4.80
C ALA A 73 -7.42 -0.46 -5.31
N LEU A 74 -7.45 0.73 -5.89
CA LEU A 74 -8.67 1.30 -6.45
C LEU A 74 -9.22 0.48 -7.64
N ALA A 75 -8.34 0.00 -8.52
CA ALA A 75 -8.73 -0.88 -9.62
C ALA A 75 -9.34 -2.19 -9.09
N ALA A 76 -8.81 -2.72 -7.98
CA ALA A 76 -9.28 -3.94 -7.33
C ALA A 76 -10.53 -3.75 -6.45
N ALA A 77 -10.88 -2.51 -6.08
CA ALA A 77 -11.96 -2.22 -5.15
C ALA A 77 -13.32 -2.82 -5.59
N PHE A 78 -14.10 -3.30 -4.62
CA PHE A 78 -15.42 -3.92 -4.86
C PHE A 78 -16.53 -2.87 -4.88
N ILE A 79 -16.38 -1.87 -5.75
CA ILE A 79 -17.33 -0.78 -5.97
C ILE A 79 -17.63 -0.62 -7.47
N PRO A 80 -18.73 0.03 -7.86
CA PRO A 80 -19.06 0.29 -9.27
C PRO A 80 -17.96 1.06 -10.02
N GLU A 81 -17.82 0.81 -11.32
CA GLU A 81 -16.80 1.48 -12.15
C GLU A 81 -16.98 3.00 -12.19
N THR A 82 -18.22 3.49 -12.09
CA THR A 82 -18.52 4.93 -11.98
C THR A 82 -17.89 5.55 -10.74
N GLU A 83 -17.96 4.87 -9.59
CA GLU A 83 -17.32 5.30 -8.35
C GLU A 83 -15.79 5.19 -8.43
N LYS A 84 -15.27 4.12 -9.06
CA LYS A 84 -13.82 3.99 -9.32
C LYS A 84 -13.30 5.16 -10.15
N ASN A 85 -14.00 5.56 -11.20
CA ASN A 85 -13.61 6.67 -12.06
C ASN A 85 -13.54 7.99 -11.28
N LEU A 86 -14.55 8.28 -10.44
CA LEU A 86 -14.57 9.47 -9.59
C LEU A 86 -13.40 9.47 -8.59
N LEU A 87 -13.18 8.35 -7.90
CA LEU A 87 -12.09 8.23 -6.93
C LEU A 87 -10.72 8.27 -7.60
N ARG A 88 -10.59 7.78 -8.83
CA ARG A 88 -9.34 7.83 -9.60
C ARG A 88 -8.96 9.29 -9.85
N GLN A 89 -9.90 10.11 -10.32
CA GLN A 89 -9.65 11.54 -10.51
C GLN A 89 -9.22 12.24 -9.21
N ARG A 90 -9.92 11.98 -8.09
CA ARG A 90 -9.55 12.53 -6.78
C ARG A 90 -8.16 12.09 -6.32
N LEU A 91 -7.82 10.81 -6.53
CA LEU A 91 -6.51 10.25 -6.20
C LEU A 91 -5.40 10.95 -7.00
N GLU A 92 -5.57 11.07 -8.32
CA GLU A 92 -4.59 11.74 -9.19
C GLU A 92 -4.37 13.20 -8.79
N SER A 93 -5.45 13.96 -8.60
CA SER A 93 -5.36 15.37 -8.19
C SER A 93 -4.65 15.51 -6.85
N GLY A 94 -4.99 14.67 -5.86
CA GLY A 94 -4.35 14.72 -4.55
C GLY A 94 -2.84 14.50 -4.61
N TYR A 95 -2.34 13.59 -5.48
CA TYR A 95 -0.89 13.39 -5.63
C TYR A 95 -0.20 14.49 -6.45
N MET A 96 -0.93 15.22 -7.30
CA MET A 96 -0.39 16.37 -8.05
C MET A 96 -0.21 17.60 -7.16
N GLU A 97 -1.05 17.81 -6.14
CA GLU A 97 -0.96 18.95 -5.21
C GLU A 97 0.32 18.94 -4.36
N PHE A 98 0.97 17.78 -4.20
CA PHE A 98 2.17 17.60 -3.38
C PHE A 98 3.45 17.32 -4.20
N ARG A 99 3.38 17.46 -5.54
CA ARG A 99 4.55 17.46 -6.43
C ARG A 99 5.12 18.86 -6.57
#